data_AF-A0AAJ1IIL5-F1
#
_entry.id   AF-A0AAJ1IIL5-F1
#
_cell.length_a   1.000
_cell.length_b   1.000
_cell.length_c   1.000
_cell.angle_alpha   90.00
_cell.angle_beta   90.00
_cell.angle_gamma   90.00
#
_symmetry.space_group_name_H-M   'P 1'
#
loop_
_entity.id
_entity.type
_entity.pdbx_description
1 polymer ?
#
loop_
_entity_poly.entity_id
_entity_poly.type
_entity_poly.pdbx_seq_one_letter_code
_entity_poly.pdbx_strand_id
1 'polypeptide(L)'
;MEILDIYDEQRKKTDKQIVRGTSLLQGEYFLVIHVCILSPDNLMLIQQRTDFKPGWPGKWDFSVGGIASAGENSYEAARRETLEELGLSTELIMQRPQFTINFSRGFDDYFIIKDDIDITELRLQEEEVQDVKWASKAEIEAMIEQGDFIPYRKGLLDLIFDMQDGRGAQYIKPPEKITFFERLIPFIESGKKTITIRDESESHYVPGSRVAVHVLESDLLVCYIDIVSIEQISFDDINESHAEQEHMDLPELKKLIREIYPEKDKFYVIKYTLCK
;
A
#
# COMPACT_ATOMS: atom_id res chain seq x y z
N MET A 1 21.04 25.66 -8.13
CA MET A 1 20.63 25.97 -6.74
C MET A 1 19.16 25.68 -6.64
N GLU A 2 18.78 24.75 -5.77
CA GLU A 2 17.39 24.36 -5.56
C GLU A 2 16.70 25.37 -4.62
N ILE A 3 15.45 25.71 -4.90
CA ILE A 3 14.64 26.67 -4.14
C ILE A 3 13.52 25.87 -3.47
N LEU A 4 13.23 26.17 -2.21
CA LEU A 4 12.22 25.52 -1.40
C LEU A 4 11.13 26.52 -1.01
N ASP A 5 9.87 26.08 -0.95
CA ASP A 5 8.80 26.86 -0.34
C ASP A 5 8.86 26.79 1.19
N ILE A 6 8.52 27.90 1.84
CA ILE A 6 8.42 27.97 3.30
C ILE A 6 6.97 27.83 3.75
N TYR A 7 6.77 27.02 4.78
CA TYR A 7 5.51 26.79 5.46
C TYR A 7 5.55 27.39 6.87
N ASP A 8 4.38 27.72 7.40
CA ASP A 8 4.21 28.06 8.81
C ASP A 8 3.95 26.81 9.68
N GLU A 9 3.81 27.01 11.00
CA GLU A 9 3.55 25.94 11.97
C GLU A 9 2.21 25.23 11.76
N GLN A 10 1.25 25.84 11.07
CA GLN A 10 -0.01 25.21 10.66
C GLN A 10 0.12 24.45 9.34
N ARG A 11 1.34 24.29 8.81
CA ARG A 11 1.62 23.66 7.51
C ARG A 11 0.95 24.40 6.35
N LYS A 12 0.70 25.70 6.49
CA LYS A 12 0.23 26.53 5.39
C LYS A 12 1.43 27.10 4.66
N LYS A 13 1.47 26.91 3.34
CA LYS A 13 2.49 27.51 2.48
C LYS A 13 2.40 29.04 2.58
N THR A 14 3.55 29.67 2.77
CA THR A 14 3.72 31.13 2.81
C THR A 14 4.15 31.64 1.44
N ASP A 15 4.24 32.97 1.27
CA ASP A 15 4.79 33.58 0.06
C ASP A 15 6.34 33.61 0.04
N LYS A 16 6.99 33.05 1.06
CA LYS A 16 8.46 33.02 1.16
C LYS A 16 9.03 31.77 0.51
N GLN A 17 10.22 31.94 -0.07
CA GLN A 17 11.04 30.86 -0.61
C GLN A 17 12.48 31.02 -0.12
N ILE A 18 13.21 29.91 -0.05
CA ILE A 18 14.60 29.91 0.40
C ILE A 18 15.46 29.01 -0.49
N VAL A 19 16.75 29.31 -0.61
CA VAL A 19 17.70 28.41 -1.27
C VAL A 19 18.01 27.24 -0.34
N ARG A 20 17.98 26.01 -0.87
CA ARG A 20 18.33 24.79 -0.11
C ARG A 20 19.70 24.94 0.56
N GLY A 21 19.76 24.60 1.85
CA GLY A 21 20.95 24.73 2.69
C GLY A 21 21.05 26.06 3.47
N THR A 22 20.15 27.01 3.22
CA THR A 22 20.05 28.23 4.04
C THR A 22 19.39 27.92 5.38
N SER A 23 19.84 28.56 6.46
CA SER A 23 19.21 28.45 7.79
C SER A 23 17.81 29.05 7.78
N LEU A 24 16.85 28.30 8.33
CA LEU A 24 15.48 28.78 8.55
C LEU A 24 15.41 29.72 9.75
N LEU A 25 14.47 30.66 9.72
CA LEU A 25 14.10 31.45 10.88
C LEU A 25 13.11 30.66 11.77
N GLN A 26 12.91 31.12 13.01
CA GLN A 26 11.93 30.54 13.91
C GLN A 26 10.52 30.62 13.29
N GLY A 27 9.82 29.49 13.27
CA GLY A 27 8.48 29.38 12.69
C GLY A 27 8.45 29.16 11.17
N GLU A 28 9.61 28.97 10.54
CA GLU A 28 9.73 28.59 9.13
C GLU A 28 10.01 27.08 9.00
N TYR A 29 9.27 26.43 8.11
CA TYR A 29 9.29 24.98 7.91
C TYR A 29 9.39 24.66 6.42
N PHE A 30 9.96 23.50 6.06
CA PHE A 30 9.91 22.96 4.70
C PHE A 30 9.30 21.55 4.67
N LEU A 31 8.98 21.08 3.47
CA LEU A 31 8.36 19.77 3.26
C LEU A 31 9.42 18.76 2.80
N VAL A 32 9.43 17.61 3.46
CA VAL A 32 10.25 16.43 3.15
C VAL A 32 9.30 15.30 2.79
N ILE A 33 9.77 14.38 1.95
CA ILE A 33 9.07 13.15 1.64
C ILE A 33 9.98 11.95 1.90
N HIS A 34 9.37 10.83 2.25
CA HIS A 34 9.96 9.51 2.10
C HIS A 34 8.98 8.61 1.36
N VAL A 35 9.51 7.81 0.43
CA VAL A 35 8.77 6.70 -0.18
C VAL A 35 9.36 5.39 0.35
N CYS A 36 8.48 4.53 0.85
CA CYS A 36 8.78 3.19 1.34
C CYS A 36 8.08 2.19 0.43
N ILE A 37 8.83 1.57 -0.48
CA ILE A 37 8.35 0.54 -1.40
C ILE A 37 8.56 -0.81 -0.74
N LEU A 38 7.47 -1.55 -0.53
CA LEU A 38 7.44 -2.88 0.05
C LEU A 38 7.10 -3.91 -1.03
N SER A 39 7.81 -5.02 -1.06
CA SER A 39 7.49 -6.15 -1.92
C SER A 39 6.26 -6.91 -1.38
N PRO A 40 5.63 -7.79 -2.20
CA PRO A 40 4.60 -8.71 -1.73
C PRO A 40 5.04 -9.59 -0.55
N ASP A 41 6.34 -9.87 -0.45
CA ASP A 41 6.96 -10.65 0.64
C ASP A 41 7.31 -9.83 1.88
N ASN A 42 6.83 -8.58 1.97
CA ASN A 42 7.08 -7.63 3.06
C ASN A 42 8.58 -7.34 3.28
N LEU A 43 9.34 -7.23 2.19
CA LEU A 43 10.70 -6.67 2.20
C LEU A 43 10.62 -5.21 1.72
N MET A 44 11.40 -4.32 2.29
CA MET A 44 11.49 -2.94 1.81
C MET A 44 12.64 -2.79 0.83
N LEU A 45 12.40 -2.10 -0.28
CA LEU A 45 13.47 -1.63 -1.15
C LEU A 45 14.22 -0.55 -0.40
N ILE A 46 15.48 -0.77 -0.09
CA ILE A 46 16.35 0.21 0.55
C ILE A 46 17.41 0.66 -0.43
N GLN A 47 17.81 1.92 -0.32
CA GLN A 47 18.86 2.49 -1.16
C GLN A 47 20.09 2.83 -0.32
N GLN A 48 21.28 2.71 -0.92
CA GLN A 48 22.52 3.17 -0.33
C GLN A 48 22.88 4.52 -0.93
N ARG A 49 22.98 5.52 -0.08
CA ARG A 49 23.37 6.88 -0.45
C ARG A 49 24.80 6.89 -0.94
N THR A 50 25.10 7.70 -1.94
CA THR A 50 26.48 7.86 -2.43
C THR A 50 27.41 8.43 -1.36
N ASP A 51 28.70 8.14 -1.48
CA ASP A 51 29.71 8.59 -0.52
C ASP A 51 29.94 10.12 -0.56
N PHE A 52 29.51 10.80 -1.62
CA PHE A 52 29.70 12.24 -1.80
C PHE A 52 28.54 13.08 -1.25
N LYS A 53 27.51 12.43 -0.69
CA LYS A 53 26.36 13.14 -0.12
C LYS A 53 26.77 14.01 1.08
N PRO A 54 26.31 15.28 1.13
CA PRO A 54 26.62 16.16 2.26
C PRO A 54 26.09 15.65 3.61
N GLY A 55 25.01 14.86 3.59
CA GLY A 55 24.41 14.23 4.77
C GLY A 55 24.33 12.72 4.60
N TRP A 56 24.79 12.01 5.63
CA TRP A 56 24.80 10.54 5.72
C TRP A 56 25.43 9.85 4.51
N PRO A 57 26.67 10.19 4.13
CA PRO A 57 27.35 9.55 3.01
C PRO A 57 27.53 8.04 3.25
N GLY A 58 27.28 7.24 2.21
CA GLY A 58 27.44 5.79 2.24
C GLY A 58 26.43 5.01 3.10
N LYS A 59 25.51 5.69 3.78
CA LYS A 59 24.49 5.04 4.62
C LYS A 59 23.34 4.51 3.80
N TRP A 60 22.76 3.41 4.27
CA TRP A 60 21.48 2.91 3.80
C TRP A 60 20.34 3.81 4.30
N ASP A 61 19.30 3.91 3.48
CA ASP A 61 18.13 4.77 3.66
C ASP A 61 16.86 4.01 3.20
N PHE A 62 15.68 4.58 3.47
CA PHE A 62 14.44 4.09 2.86
C PHE A 62 14.48 4.24 1.33
N SER A 63 13.46 3.71 0.63
CA SER A 63 13.51 3.56 -0.83
C SER A 63 13.84 4.86 -1.55
N VAL A 64 13.24 5.98 -1.15
CA VAL A 64 13.46 7.32 -1.72
C VAL A 64 13.32 8.35 -0.60
N GLY A 65 14.15 9.39 -0.60
CA GLY A 65 14.09 10.46 0.41
C GLY A 65 14.45 11.84 -0.15
N GLY A 66 13.47 12.74 -0.21
CA GLY A 66 13.61 14.01 -0.94
C GLY A 66 13.02 15.22 -0.23
N ILE A 67 13.33 16.41 -0.75
CA ILE A 67 12.78 17.68 -0.26
C ILE A 67 11.90 18.26 -1.37
N ALA A 68 10.71 18.75 -1.03
CA ALA A 68 9.86 19.38 -2.02
C ALA A 68 10.47 20.69 -2.51
N SER A 69 10.59 20.82 -3.83
CA SER A 69 11.04 22.04 -4.50
C SER A 69 9.96 23.13 -4.48
N ALA A 70 10.36 24.36 -4.78
CA ALA A 70 9.45 25.49 -4.87
C ALA A 70 8.37 25.27 -5.94
N GLY A 71 7.11 25.44 -5.55
CA GLY A 71 5.93 25.16 -6.36
C GLY A 71 5.40 23.74 -6.21
N GLU A 72 6.15 22.84 -5.58
CA GLU A 72 5.87 21.42 -5.48
C GLU A 72 5.12 21.09 -4.18
N ASN A 73 4.13 20.20 -4.24
CA ASN A 73 3.56 19.56 -3.06
C ASN A 73 4.20 18.17 -2.81
N SER A 74 3.90 17.51 -1.69
CA SER A 74 4.53 16.22 -1.36
C SER A 74 4.27 15.12 -2.37
N TYR A 75 3.09 15.08 -3.00
CA TYR A 75 2.78 14.09 -4.02
C TYR A 75 3.63 14.28 -5.28
N GLU A 76 3.81 15.53 -5.71
CA GLU A 76 4.68 15.86 -6.84
C GLU A 76 6.14 15.56 -6.52
N ALA A 77 6.60 15.92 -5.32
CA ALA A 77 7.96 15.63 -4.84
C ALA A 77 8.24 14.13 -4.80
N ALA A 78 7.34 13.34 -4.22
CA ALA A 78 7.50 11.89 -4.17
C ALA A 78 7.60 11.28 -5.58
N ARG A 79 6.80 11.75 -6.55
CA ARG A 79 6.88 11.29 -7.95
C ARG A 79 8.20 11.66 -8.61
N ARG A 80 8.63 12.91 -8.45
CA ARG A 80 9.90 13.40 -9.03
C ARG A 80 11.08 12.62 -8.45
N GLU A 81 11.20 12.57 -7.13
CA GLU A 81 12.34 11.91 -6.46
C GLU A 81 12.37 10.40 -6.76
N THR A 82 11.22 9.74 -6.84
CA THR A 82 11.14 8.31 -7.21
C THR A 82 11.63 8.06 -8.64
N LEU A 83 11.32 8.96 -9.56
CA LEU A 83 11.81 8.90 -10.93
C LEU A 83 13.30 9.25 -11.02
N GLU A 84 13.73 10.29 -10.32
CA GLU A 84 15.12 10.77 -10.32
C GLU A 84 16.07 9.75 -9.68
N GLU A 85 15.81 9.34 -8.43
CA GLU A 85 16.72 8.49 -7.66
C GLU A 85 16.77 7.04 -8.18
N LEU A 86 15.62 6.46 -8.55
CA LEU A 86 15.48 5.04 -8.89
C LEU A 86 15.12 4.74 -10.35
N GLY A 87 14.69 5.75 -11.12
CA GLY A 87 14.21 5.55 -12.49
C GLY A 87 12.82 4.92 -12.59
N LEU A 88 12.07 4.87 -11.49
CA LEU A 88 10.75 4.24 -11.42
C LEU A 88 9.64 5.16 -11.98
N SER A 89 8.60 4.53 -12.52
CA SER A 89 7.45 5.27 -13.09
C SER A 89 6.76 6.13 -12.03
N THR A 90 6.42 7.36 -12.42
CA THR A 90 5.66 8.28 -11.56
C THR A 90 4.22 7.81 -11.30
N GLU A 91 3.73 6.84 -12.07
CA GLU A 91 2.42 6.19 -11.84
C GLU A 91 2.45 5.19 -10.68
N LEU A 92 3.61 4.95 -10.07
CA LEU A 92 3.73 4.18 -8.84
C LEU A 92 3.13 4.95 -7.64
N ILE A 93 3.25 6.28 -7.65
CA ILE A 93 2.73 7.15 -6.60
C ILE A 93 1.39 7.72 -7.07
N MET A 94 0.30 7.05 -6.69
CA MET A 94 -1.08 7.45 -7.05
C MET A 94 -1.92 7.84 -5.83
N GLN A 95 -1.29 7.94 -4.67
CA GLN A 95 -1.95 8.15 -3.39
C GLN A 95 -1.33 9.29 -2.60
N ARG A 96 -2.10 9.80 -1.64
CA ARG A 96 -1.61 10.72 -0.61
C ARG A 96 -0.69 9.98 0.37
N PRO A 97 0.20 10.69 1.09
CA PRO A 97 1.01 10.07 2.13
C PRO A 97 0.13 9.42 3.20
N GLN A 98 0.59 8.30 3.77
CA GLN A 98 -0.09 7.57 4.84
C GLN A 98 -0.08 8.36 6.14
N PHE A 99 1.04 8.99 6.46
CA PHE A 99 1.20 9.80 7.65
C PHE A 99 2.29 10.86 7.46
N THR A 100 2.31 11.81 8.37
CA THR A 100 3.32 12.87 8.44
C THR A 100 4.01 12.82 9.79
N ILE A 101 5.34 12.90 9.80
CA ILE A 101 6.15 13.12 11.00
C ILE A 101 6.63 14.56 11.01
N ASN A 102 6.30 15.29 12.07
CA ASN A 102 6.76 16.65 12.25
C ASN A 102 8.15 16.63 12.91
N PHE A 103 9.03 17.51 12.45
CA PHE A 103 10.34 17.74 13.06
C PHE A 103 10.62 19.24 13.19
N SER A 104 11.70 19.61 13.88
CA SER A 104 11.96 20.99 14.27
C SER A 104 12.04 22.02 13.13
N ARG A 105 12.20 21.56 11.88
CA ARG A 105 12.36 22.41 10.70
C ARG A 105 11.38 22.06 9.58
N GLY A 106 10.43 21.14 9.80
CA GLY A 106 9.59 20.70 8.70
C GLY A 106 8.56 19.63 9.01
N PHE A 107 7.96 19.18 7.93
CA PHE A 107 6.97 18.12 7.85
C PHE A 107 7.52 17.04 6.93
N ASP A 108 7.52 15.79 7.37
CA ASP A 108 8.03 14.65 6.60
C ASP A 108 6.86 13.70 6.26
N ASP A 109 6.46 13.69 5.00
CA ASP A 109 5.35 12.90 4.49
C ASP A 109 5.82 11.52 4.01
N TYR A 110 5.25 10.47 4.58
CA TYR A 110 5.61 9.09 4.27
C TYR A 110 4.59 8.47 3.32
N PHE A 111 5.06 8.00 2.17
CA PHE A 111 4.30 7.21 1.21
C PHE A 111 4.72 5.75 1.36
N ILE A 112 3.76 4.84 1.54
CA ILE A 112 4.01 3.40 1.61
C ILE A 112 3.33 2.76 0.41
N ILE A 113 4.13 2.12 -0.44
CA ILE A 113 3.69 1.52 -1.69
C ILE A 113 4.00 0.03 -1.65
N LYS A 114 3.09 -0.80 -2.14
CA LYS A 114 3.31 -2.24 -2.30
C LYS A 114 3.44 -2.54 -3.79
N ASP A 115 4.61 -3.02 -4.21
CA ASP A 115 4.90 -3.31 -5.62
C ASP A 115 6.02 -4.36 -5.74
N ASP A 116 5.98 -5.15 -6.82
CA ASP A 116 6.95 -6.20 -7.12
C ASP A 116 7.98 -5.69 -8.13
N ILE A 117 8.86 -4.80 -7.65
CA ILE A 117 9.85 -4.13 -8.49
C ILE A 117 11.03 -5.06 -8.80
N ASP A 118 11.33 -5.24 -10.09
CA ASP A 118 12.60 -5.83 -10.53
C ASP A 118 13.73 -4.80 -10.34
N ILE A 119 14.50 -4.97 -9.26
CA ILE A 119 15.60 -4.08 -8.91
C ILE A 119 16.71 -4.06 -9.97
N THR A 120 16.79 -5.07 -10.84
CA THR A 120 17.81 -5.14 -11.91
C THR A 120 17.51 -4.21 -13.08
N GLU A 121 16.27 -3.73 -13.20
CA GLU A 121 15.84 -2.79 -14.24
C GLU A 121 15.91 -1.32 -13.79
N LEU A 122 16.24 -1.06 -12.51
CA LEU A 122 16.34 0.28 -11.96
C LEU A 122 17.44 1.09 -12.65
N ARG A 123 17.16 2.39 -12.82
CA ARG A 123 18.11 3.36 -13.38
C ARG A 123 18.47 4.34 -12.29
N LEU A 124 19.47 3.97 -11.50
CA LEU A 124 19.91 4.75 -10.36
C LEU A 124 20.56 6.06 -10.81
N GLN A 125 20.23 7.14 -10.14
CA GLN A 125 20.97 8.39 -10.30
C GLN A 125 22.28 8.31 -9.51
N GLU A 126 23.40 8.21 -10.23
CA GLU A 126 24.74 8.00 -9.64
C GLU A 126 25.18 9.10 -8.66
N GLU A 127 24.62 10.32 -8.75
CA GLU A 127 24.89 11.39 -7.77
C GLU A 127 24.17 11.20 -6.43
N GLU A 128 23.09 10.42 -6.41
CA GLU A 128 22.18 10.23 -5.28
C GLU A 128 22.37 8.85 -4.63
N VAL A 129 22.36 7.81 -5.46
CA VAL A 129 22.25 6.40 -5.07
C VAL A 129 23.37 5.58 -5.68
N GLN A 130 24.06 4.77 -4.86
CA GLN A 130 25.15 3.89 -5.30
C GLN A 130 24.81 2.40 -5.27
N ASP A 131 23.79 2.00 -4.52
CA ASP A 131 23.34 0.61 -4.44
C ASP A 131 21.88 0.53 -3.99
N VAL A 132 21.21 -0.59 -4.27
CA VAL A 132 19.83 -0.89 -3.86
C VAL A 132 19.68 -2.37 -3.54
N LYS A 133 18.82 -2.69 -2.58
CA LYS A 133 18.43 -4.09 -2.31
C LYS A 133 17.11 -4.18 -1.58
N TRP A 134 16.51 -5.36 -1.64
CA TRP A 134 15.43 -5.73 -0.74
C TRP A 134 15.99 -6.09 0.64
N ALA A 135 15.37 -5.57 1.70
CA ALA A 135 15.71 -5.88 3.08
C ALA A 135 14.46 -6.07 3.92
N SER A 136 14.46 -7.11 4.76
CA SER A 136 13.44 -7.30 5.78
C SER A 136 13.56 -6.23 6.86
N LYS A 137 12.47 -6.00 7.60
CA LYS A 137 12.48 -5.13 8.78
C LYS A 137 13.59 -5.45 9.77
N ALA A 138 13.83 -6.75 10.03
CA ALA A 138 14.87 -7.19 10.96
C ALA A 138 16.29 -6.85 10.46
N GLU A 139 16.53 -6.96 9.16
CA GLU A 139 17.80 -6.55 8.55
C GLU A 139 18.00 -5.04 8.65
N ILE A 140 16.96 -4.24 8.40
CA ILE A 140 17.02 -2.78 8.53
C ILE A 140 17.31 -2.39 9.98
N GLU A 141 16.62 -2.99 10.95
CA GLU A 141 16.89 -2.77 12.37
C GLU A 141 18.34 -3.10 12.74
N ALA A 142 18.87 -4.22 12.24
CA ALA A 142 20.26 -4.61 12.47
C ALA A 142 21.24 -3.62 11.84
N MET A 143 20.97 -3.12 10.63
CA MET A 143 21.79 -2.08 9.98
C MET A 143 21.74 -0.75 10.74
N ILE A 144 20.60 -0.36 11.31
CA ILE A 144 20.49 0.81 12.18
C ILE A 144 21.36 0.63 13.44
N GLU A 145 21.31 -0.53 14.08
CA GLU A 145 22.11 -0.83 15.28
C GLU A 145 23.62 -0.86 15.01
N GLN A 146 24.01 -1.38 13.84
CA GLN A 146 25.40 -1.37 13.37
C GLN A 146 25.86 0.03 12.91
N GLY A 147 24.89 0.93 12.71
CA GLY A 147 25.12 2.29 12.26
C GLY A 147 25.30 2.43 10.76
N ASP A 148 25.03 1.39 9.96
CA ASP A 148 25.13 1.39 8.49
C ASP A 148 23.90 2.00 7.80
N PHE A 149 22.78 2.09 8.51
CA PHE A 149 21.57 2.78 8.07
C PHE A 149 21.44 4.13 8.77
N ILE A 150 20.71 5.08 8.17
CA ILE A 150 20.31 6.31 8.87
C ILE A 150 19.59 5.95 10.19
N PRO A 151 19.87 6.63 11.32
CA PRO A 151 19.39 6.20 12.62
C PRO A 151 17.91 6.54 12.87
N TYR A 152 17.00 5.96 12.07
CA TYR A 152 15.56 6.04 12.28
C TYR A 152 15.15 5.34 13.59
N ARG A 153 14.04 5.79 14.18
CA ARG A 153 13.48 5.16 15.38
C ARG A 153 12.86 3.81 15.01
N LYS A 154 13.08 2.77 15.81
CA LYS A 154 12.45 1.45 15.58
C LYS A 154 10.92 1.51 15.45
N GLY A 155 10.25 2.33 16.28
CA GLY A 155 8.80 2.52 16.20
C GLY A 155 8.30 3.10 14.86
N LEU A 156 9.16 3.79 14.09
CA LEU A 156 8.82 4.21 12.73
C LEU A 156 8.81 3.01 11.78
N LEU A 157 9.79 2.10 11.90
CA LEU A 157 9.79 0.85 11.13
C LEU A 157 8.56 0.01 11.47
N ASP A 158 8.24 -0.15 12.76
CA ASP A 158 7.01 -0.82 13.19
C ASP A 158 5.78 -0.26 12.46
N LEU A 159 5.64 1.07 12.47
CA LEU A 159 4.52 1.75 11.83
C LEU A 159 4.51 1.56 10.30
N ILE A 160 5.65 1.68 9.62
CA ILE A 160 5.72 1.55 8.15
C ILE A 160 5.30 0.14 7.72
N PHE A 161 5.85 -0.89 8.37
CA PHE A 161 5.52 -2.28 8.02
C PHE A 161 4.09 -2.67 8.44
N ASP A 162 3.54 -2.08 9.50
CA ASP A 162 2.14 -2.32 9.91
C ASP A 162 1.12 -1.64 8.96
N MET A 163 1.48 -0.47 8.42
CA MET A 163 0.62 0.32 7.53
C MET A 163 0.65 -0.14 6.06
N GLN A 164 1.25 -1.30 5.76
CA GLN A 164 1.42 -1.79 4.39
C GLN A 164 0.11 -2.29 3.74
N ASP A 165 -0.85 -2.76 4.54
CA ASP A 165 -2.08 -3.43 4.05
C ASP A 165 -3.32 -2.53 4.12
N GLY A 166 -3.16 -1.23 4.39
CA GLY A 166 -4.31 -0.34 4.47
C GLY A 166 -4.01 1.10 4.84
N ARG A 167 -5.08 1.89 4.92
CA ARG A 167 -5.04 3.29 5.38
C ARG A 167 -5.87 3.45 6.64
N GLY A 168 -5.46 4.40 7.47
CA GLY A 168 -6.15 4.74 8.72
C GLY A 168 -5.48 4.10 9.94
N ALA A 169 -5.79 4.64 11.11
CA ALA A 169 -5.19 4.22 12.37
C ALA A 169 -5.84 2.97 13.00
N GLN A 170 -6.88 2.43 12.36
CA GLN A 170 -7.62 1.27 12.85
C GLN A 170 -7.20 0.06 12.03
N TYR A 171 -6.61 -0.93 12.70
CA TYR A 171 -6.41 -2.23 12.10
C TYR A 171 -7.77 -2.89 11.88
N ILE A 172 -8.17 -3.01 10.61
CA ILE A 172 -9.35 -3.78 10.24
C ILE A 172 -8.88 -5.23 10.07
N LYS A 173 -9.12 -6.05 11.10
CA LYS A 173 -8.80 -7.47 11.04
C LYS A 173 -9.54 -8.07 9.83
N PRO A 174 -8.82 -8.69 8.88
CA PRO A 174 -9.47 -9.36 7.76
C PRO A 174 -10.48 -10.38 8.27
N PRO A 175 -11.64 -10.53 7.58
CA PRO A 175 -12.63 -11.51 7.98
C PRO A 175 -12.03 -12.92 7.88
N GLU A 176 -11.99 -13.63 9.01
CA GLU A 176 -11.55 -15.03 9.10
C GLU A 176 -12.68 -16.03 8.77
N LYS A 177 -13.87 -15.51 8.46
CA LYS A 177 -15.08 -16.28 8.23
C LYS A 177 -15.81 -15.73 7.00
N ILE A 178 -16.27 -16.64 6.15
CA ILE A 178 -17.19 -16.38 5.05
C ILE A 178 -18.38 -17.32 5.17
N THR A 179 -19.57 -16.85 4.79
CA THR A 179 -20.80 -17.63 4.88
C THR A 179 -21.39 -17.91 3.50
N PHE A 180 -21.96 -19.10 3.30
CA PHE A 180 -22.67 -19.45 2.07
C PHE A 180 -24.01 -20.08 2.38
N PHE A 181 -25.01 -19.86 1.52
CA PHE A 181 -26.28 -20.58 1.61
C PHE A 181 -26.03 -22.09 1.59
N GLU A 182 -26.77 -22.85 2.40
CA GLU A 182 -26.63 -24.30 2.57
C GLU A 182 -26.63 -25.04 1.22
N ARG A 183 -27.45 -24.60 0.27
CA ARG A 183 -27.54 -25.20 -1.09
C ARG A 183 -26.24 -25.13 -1.89
N LEU A 184 -25.33 -24.21 -1.57
CA LEU A 184 -24.06 -24.02 -2.29
C LEU A 184 -22.91 -24.86 -1.70
N ILE A 185 -23.07 -25.38 -0.48
CA ILE A 185 -22.02 -26.08 0.25
C ILE A 185 -21.43 -27.28 -0.52
N PRO A 186 -22.23 -28.19 -1.12
CA PRO A 186 -21.68 -29.34 -1.84
C PRO A 186 -20.78 -28.95 -3.02
N PHE A 187 -21.00 -27.77 -3.61
CA PHE A 187 -20.19 -27.26 -4.72
C PHE A 187 -18.87 -26.65 -4.27
N ILE A 188 -18.82 -26.10 -3.06
CA ILE A 188 -17.60 -25.60 -2.42
C ILE A 188 -16.73 -26.79 -2.01
N GLU A 189 -17.30 -27.78 -1.31
CA GLU A 189 -16.57 -28.97 -0.85
C GLU A 189 -16.06 -29.84 -2.00
N SER A 190 -16.71 -29.80 -3.16
CA SER A 190 -16.22 -30.46 -4.38
C SER A 190 -15.22 -29.62 -5.19
N GLY A 191 -14.96 -28.37 -4.79
CA GLY A 191 -14.08 -27.43 -5.48
C GLY A 191 -14.64 -26.93 -6.83
N LYS A 192 -15.94 -27.13 -7.10
CA LYS A 192 -16.61 -26.66 -8.32
C LYS A 192 -16.94 -25.18 -8.27
N LYS A 193 -17.31 -24.69 -7.08
CA LYS A 193 -17.50 -23.26 -6.82
C LYS A 193 -16.18 -22.67 -6.33
N THR A 194 -15.69 -21.67 -7.05
CA THR A 194 -14.38 -21.04 -6.83
C THR A 194 -14.44 -19.53 -6.72
N ILE A 195 -15.62 -18.93 -6.90
CA ILE A 195 -15.86 -17.51 -6.71
C ILE A 195 -17.15 -17.24 -5.95
N THR A 196 -17.29 -16.02 -5.43
CA THR A 196 -18.54 -15.48 -4.89
C THR A 196 -18.60 -13.97 -5.08
N ILE A 197 -19.81 -13.44 -5.27
CA ILE A 197 -20.04 -12.00 -5.41
C ILE A 197 -20.49 -11.43 -4.07
N ARG A 198 -19.83 -10.36 -3.62
CA ARG A 198 -20.13 -9.64 -2.37
C ARG A 198 -20.28 -8.15 -2.60
N ASP A 199 -20.98 -7.48 -1.68
CA ASP A 199 -20.94 -6.02 -1.61
C ASP A 199 -19.69 -5.55 -0.85
N GLU A 200 -19.47 -4.24 -0.82
CA GLU A 200 -18.32 -3.63 -0.15
C GLU A 200 -18.15 -4.07 1.31
N SER A 201 -19.25 -4.21 2.07
CA SER A 201 -19.19 -4.58 3.49
C SER A 201 -18.65 -5.99 3.76
N GLU A 202 -18.70 -6.87 2.76
CA GLU A 202 -18.19 -8.24 2.80
C GLU A 202 -17.02 -8.44 1.82
N SER A 203 -16.31 -7.38 1.42
CA SER A 203 -15.21 -7.45 0.44
C SER A 203 -13.81 -7.49 1.06
N HIS A 204 -13.70 -7.25 2.37
CA HIS A 204 -12.43 -6.94 3.05
C HIS A 204 -11.52 -8.14 3.35
N TYR A 205 -11.63 -9.24 2.59
CA TYR A 205 -10.72 -10.37 2.71
C TYR A 205 -9.31 -10.00 2.20
N VAL A 206 -8.31 -10.80 2.55
CA VAL A 206 -6.93 -10.58 2.09
C VAL A 206 -6.49 -11.77 1.21
N PRO A 207 -6.06 -11.55 -0.05
CA PRO A 207 -5.47 -12.61 -0.86
C PRO A 207 -4.32 -13.33 -0.13
N GLY A 208 -4.28 -14.66 -0.23
CA GLY A 208 -3.39 -15.53 0.52
C GLY A 208 -3.86 -15.88 1.94
N SER A 209 -4.90 -15.24 2.45
CA SER A 209 -5.47 -15.59 3.76
C SER A 209 -6.33 -16.86 3.69
N ARG A 210 -6.30 -17.63 4.79
CA ARG A 210 -7.18 -18.77 5.01
C ARG A 210 -8.42 -18.35 5.76
N VAL A 211 -9.59 -18.71 5.23
CA VAL A 211 -10.90 -18.29 5.74
C VAL A 211 -11.76 -19.51 6.00
N ALA A 212 -12.45 -19.51 7.14
CA ALA A 212 -13.41 -20.54 7.51
C ALA A 212 -14.73 -20.37 6.74
N VAL A 213 -15.20 -21.43 6.09
CA VAL A 213 -16.48 -21.46 5.39
C VAL A 213 -17.57 -21.97 6.34
N HIS A 214 -18.58 -21.13 6.56
CA HIS A 214 -19.74 -21.45 7.38
C HIS A 214 -21.02 -21.49 6.54
N VAL A 215 -21.99 -22.27 6.99
CA VAL A 215 -23.36 -22.22 6.45
C VAL A 215 -24.03 -20.93 6.95
N LEU A 216 -24.61 -20.13 6.06
CA LEU A 216 -25.24 -18.85 6.41
C LEU A 216 -26.42 -19.04 7.38
N GLU A 217 -27.20 -20.09 7.17
CA GLU A 217 -28.44 -20.37 7.90
C GLU A 217 -28.21 -20.95 9.31
N SER A 218 -27.17 -21.79 9.47
CA SER A 218 -26.93 -22.55 10.71
C SER A 218 -25.62 -22.20 11.43
N ASP A 219 -24.77 -21.39 10.79
CA ASP A 219 -23.43 -21.07 11.24
C ASP A 219 -22.48 -22.25 11.44
N LEU A 220 -22.80 -23.41 10.83
CA LEU A 220 -21.97 -24.60 10.92
C LEU A 220 -20.69 -24.42 10.10
N LEU A 221 -19.53 -24.66 10.71
CA LEU A 221 -18.24 -24.75 10.00
C LEU A 221 -18.25 -25.97 9.07
N VAL A 222 -17.94 -25.75 7.80
CA VAL A 222 -17.91 -26.78 6.76
C VAL A 222 -16.48 -27.12 6.36
N CYS A 223 -15.73 -26.12 5.91
CA CYS A 223 -14.37 -26.31 5.39
C CYS A 223 -13.55 -25.01 5.50
N TYR A 224 -12.32 -25.04 4.98
CA TYR A 224 -11.48 -23.86 4.84
C TYR A 224 -11.19 -23.61 3.37
N ILE A 225 -11.09 -22.33 3.01
CA ILE A 225 -10.69 -21.87 1.69
C ILE A 225 -9.51 -20.91 1.84
N ASP A 226 -8.64 -20.89 0.83
CA ASP A 226 -7.59 -19.89 0.68
C ASP A 226 -8.08 -18.85 -0.33
N ILE A 227 -8.07 -17.57 0.05
CA ILE A 227 -8.47 -16.46 -0.81
C ILE A 227 -7.39 -16.24 -1.87
N VAL A 228 -7.78 -16.17 -3.14
CA VAL A 228 -6.87 -16.03 -4.28
C VAL A 228 -6.81 -14.59 -4.78
N SER A 229 -7.96 -13.97 -5.02
CA SER A 229 -8.03 -12.57 -5.48
C SER A 229 -9.37 -11.94 -5.11
N ILE A 230 -9.40 -10.62 -5.13
CA ILE A 230 -10.61 -9.81 -4.93
C ILE A 230 -10.64 -8.75 -6.01
N GLU A 231 -11.63 -8.83 -6.88
CA GLU A 231 -11.74 -7.97 -8.06
C GLU A 231 -13.05 -7.20 -8.02
N GLN A 232 -12.99 -5.88 -8.24
CA GLN A 232 -14.20 -5.07 -8.32
C GLN A 232 -14.90 -5.33 -9.66
N ILE A 233 -16.22 -5.55 -9.62
CA ILE A 233 -17.07 -5.75 -10.79
C ILE A 233 -18.26 -4.80 -10.75
N SER A 234 -18.68 -4.28 -11.90
CA SER A 234 -19.94 -3.54 -11.99
C SER A 234 -21.12 -4.51 -12.12
N PHE A 235 -22.31 -4.08 -11.70
CA PHE A 235 -23.53 -4.88 -11.88
C PHE A 235 -23.75 -5.32 -13.34
N ASP A 236 -23.44 -4.42 -14.28
CA ASP A 236 -23.65 -4.65 -15.70
C ASP A 236 -22.70 -5.72 -16.25
N ASP A 237 -21.47 -5.77 -15.73
CA ASP A 237 -20.41 -6.70 -16.14
C ASP A 237 -20.60 -8.14 -15.59
N ILE A 238 -21.56 -8.36 -14.69
CA ILE A 238 -21.93 -9.71 -14.25
C ILE A 238 -22.46 -10.49 -15.46
N ASN A 239 -21.89 -11.67 -15.69
CA ASN A 239 -22.08 -12.49 -16.89
C ASN A 239 -22.39 -13.96 -16.55
N GLU A 240 -22.62 -14.78 -17.57
CA GLU A 240 -23.02 -16.20 -17.42
C GLU A 240 -22.03 -17.02 -16.57
N SER A 241 -20.72 -16.78 -16.72
CA SER A 241 -19.73 -17.50 -15.92
C SER A 241 -19.87 -17.23 -14.41
N HIS A 242 -20.26 -16.01 -14.04
CA HIS A 242 -20.57 -15.69 -12.65
C HIS A 242 -21.84 -16.39 -12.16
N ALA A 243 -22.86 -16.46 -13.01
CA ALA A 243 -24.13 -17.12 -12.71
C ALA A 243 -23.95 -18.63 -12.51
N GLU A 244 -23.17 -19.28 -13.38
CA GLU A 244 -22.80 -20.70 -13.25
C GLU A 244 -22.14 -20.99 -11.90
N GLN A 245 -21.26 -20.10 -11.43
CA GLN A 245 -20.60 -20.24 -10.13
C GLN A 245 -21.55 -20.06 -8.94
N GLU A 246 -22.65 -19.33 -9.12
CA GLU A 246 -23.75 -19.24 -8.15
C GLU A 246 -24.83 -20.32 -8.37
N HIS A 247 -24.59 -21.27 -9.28
CA HIS A 247 -25.49 -22.36 -9.63
C HIS A 247 -26.91 -21.89 -9.98
N MET A 248 -27.00 -20.80 -10.76
CA MET A 248 -28.26 -20.23 -11.25
C MET A 248 -28.07 -19.56 -12.61
N ASP A 249 -29.17 -19.21 -13.28
CA ASP A 249 -29.10 -18.53 -14.57
C ASP A 249 -28.83 -17.03 -14.38
N LEU A 250 -28.17 -16.38 -15.36
CA LEU A 250 -27.80 -14.96 -15.27
C LEU A 250 -28.97 -14.01 -14.97
N PRO A 251 -30.16 -14.15 -15.58
CA PRO A 251 -31.31 -13.32 -15.23
C PRO A 251 -31.75 -13.48 -13.78
N GLU A 252 -31.67 -14.70 -13.24
CA GLU A 252 -32.02 -14.98 -11.85
C GLU A 252 -31.00 -14.38 -10.88
N LEU A 253 -29.70 -14.51 -11.18
CA LEU A 253 -28.63 -13.91 -10.40
C LEU A 253 -28.76 -12.39 -10.34
N LYS A 254 -28.92 -11.74 -11.51
CA LYS A 254 -29.07 -10.28 -11.58
C LYS A 254 -30.30 -9.80 -10.84
N LYS A 255 -31.41 -10.54 -10.92
CA LYS A 255 -32.63 -10.24 -10.16
C LYS A 255 -32.39 -10.34 -8.65
N LEU A 256 -31.78 -11.43 -8.18
CA LEU A 256 -31.49 -11.65 -6.76
C LEU A 256 -30.57 -10.55 -6.20
N ILE A 257 -29.51 -10.18 -6.93
CA ILE A 257 -28.60 -9.12 -6.52
C ILE A 257 -29.34 -7.79 -6.38
N ARG A 258 -30.26 -7.45 -7.29
CA ARG A 258 -31.07 -6.22 -7.19
C ARG A 258 -32.11 -6.26 -6.08
N GLU A 259 -32.65 -7.43 -5.76
CA GLU A 259 -33.57 -7.58 -4.61
C GLU A 259 -32.85 -7.32 -3.28
N ILE A 260 -31.60 -7.77 -3.15
CA ILE A 260 -30.80 -7.58 -1.94
C ILE A 260 -30.15 -6.18 -1.90
N TYR A 261 -29.69 -5.69 -3.05
CA TYR A 261 -28.97 -4.43 -3.20
C TYR A 261 -29.58 -3.55 -4.31
N PRO A 262 -30.71 -2.88 -4.06
CA PRO A 262 -31.44 -2.14 -5.10
C PRO A 262 -30.62 -1.03 -5.75
N GLU A 263 -29.87 -0.28 -4.93
CA GLU A 263 -29.16 0.96 -5.31
C GLU A 263 -27.64 0.78 -5.51
N LYS A 264 -27.11 -0.45 -5.44
CA LYS A 264 -25.66 -0.69 -5.60
C LYS A 264 -25.33 -1.15 -7.01
N ASP A 265 -24.31 -0.52 -7.60
CA ASP A 265 -23.78 -0.89 -8.92
C ASP A 265 -22.35 -1.44 -8.87
N LYS A 266 -21.70 -1.43 -7.70
CA LYS A 266 -20.34 -1.94 -7.50
C LYS A 266 -20.37 -3.13 -6.54
N PHE A 267 -19.74 -4.21 -6.96
CA PHE A 267 -19.60 -5.46 -6.22
C PHE A 267 -18.16 -5.95 -6.29
N TYR A 268 -17.86 -7.00 -5.54
CA TYR A 268 -16.54 -7.61 -5.46
C TYR A 268 -16.65 -9.11 -5.71
N VAL A 269 -15.89 -9.60 -6.67
CA VAL A 269 -15.72 -11.03 -6.94
C VAL A 269 -14.56 -11.52 -6.10
N ILE A 270 -14.86 -12.38 -5.13
CA ILE A 270 -13.85 -13.04 -4.31
C ILE A 270 -13.58 -14.40 -4.92
N LYS A 271 -12.36 -14.58 -5.43
CA LYS A 271 -11.87 -15.87 -5.93
C LYS A 271 -11.15 -16.61 -4.82
N TYR A 272 -11.36 -17.92 -4.74
CA TYR A 272 -10.79 -18.77 -3.70
C TYR A 272 -10.54 -20.19 -4.19
N THR A 273 -9.75 -20.94 -3.42
CA THR A 273 -9.52 -22.37 -3.61
C THR A 273 -9.80 -23.13 -2.33
N LEU A 274 -10.46 -24.28 -2.44
CA LEU A 274 -10.68 -25.20 -1.32
C LEU A 274 -9.33 -25.70 -0.77
N CYS A 275 -9.14 -25.60 0.54
CA CYS A 275 -7.99 -26.19 1.20
C CYS A 275 -8.10 -27.72 1.17
N LYS A 276 -7.04 -28.39 0.73
CA LYS A 276 -6.93 -29.85 0.77
C LYS A 276 -6.32 -30.35 2.08
#